data_AF-W6ZI82-F1
#
_entry.id   AF-W6ZI82-F1
#
_cell.length_a   1.000
_cell.length_b   1.000
_cell.length_c   1.000
_cell.angle_alpha   90.00
_cell.angle_beta   90.00
_cell.angle_gamma   90.00
#
_symmetry.space_group_name_H-M   'P 1'
#
loop_
_entity.id
_entity.type
_entity.pdbx_description
1 polymer ?
#
loop_
_entity_poly.entity_id
_entity_poly.type
_entity_poly.pdbx_seq_one_letter_code
_entity_poly.pdbx_strand_id
1 'polypeptide(L)'
;MFPCAERPMLPDDVTTINYALDWPHLHNPSNTTFAGLTQIDICHCQRTDLSPQKDTEPGHIYTRFKCVEPEVRFKTTKEDLWVLEAPHGPINMLRPATEQEKAQRSQIHPDADPSVYQDRRFLLLTGPCPRGRYQAYATRKWLETLTPDARKHISCLCLLIQPYEEDSSVEATRRAYIDLTDYLIRYAPGFEKLYLFVCPNGMQLCSAASEFGMLLHGRDVKIIVVVD
;
A
#
# COMPACT_ATOMS: atom_id res chain seq x y z
N MET A 1 -19.30 22.70 22.72
CA MET A 1 -18.11 21.84 22.87
C MET A 1 -18.56 20.46 22.44
N PHE A 2 -18.39 20.13 21.16
CA PHE A 2 -18.82 18.83 20.62
C PHE A 2 -17.86 17.75 21.14
N PRO A 3 -18.35 16.55 21.50
CA PRO A 3 -17.47 15.45 21.82
C PRO A 3 -16.58 15.20 20.61
N CYS A 4 -15.26 15.18 20.84
CA CYS A 4 -14.29 14.69 19.86
C CYS A 4 -14.78 13.29 19.46
N ALA A 5 -15.23 13.13 18.22
CA ALA A 5 -15.55 11.81 17.69
C ALA A 5 -14.37 10.88 17.97
N GLU A 6 -14.65 9.68 18.47
CA GLU A 6 -13.64 8.65 18.71
C GLU A 6 -12.84 8.47 17.42
N ARG A 7 -11.58 8.94 17.40
CA ARG A 7 -10.70 8.78 16.25
C ARG A 7 -10.62 7.28 15.95
N PRO A 8 -10.70 6.85 14.69
CA PRO A 8 -10.60 5.45 14.34
C PRO A 8 -9.21 4.98 14.74
N MET A 9 -9.16 4.12 15.75
CA MET A 9 -7.90 3.53 16.18
C MET A 9 -7.59 2.36 15.26
N LEU A 10 -6.36 2.34 14.74
CA LEU A 10 -5.79 1.10 14.22
C LEU A 10 -5.98 0.00 15.28
N PRO A 11 -6.22 -1.26 14.89
CA PRO A 11 -6.21 -2.38 15.81
C PRO A 11 -4.92 -2.35 16.61
N ASP A 12 -4.99 -2.80 17.85
CA ASP A 12 -3.79 -3.00 18.65
C ASP A 12 -2.79 -3.89 17.90
N ASP A 13 -1.50 -3.70 18.16
CA ASP A 13 -0.40 -4.52 17.61
C ASP A 13 -0.21 -4.49 16.07
N VAL A 14 -0.49 -3.35 15.42
CA VAL A 14 -0.12 -3.14 14.02
C VAL A 14 1.39 -2.95 13.88
N THR A 15 2.04 -3.87 13.15
CA THR A 15 3.43 -3.74 12.73
C THR A 15 3.51 -2.93 11.45
N THR A 16 4.05 -1.71 11.54
CA THR A 16 4.21 -0.82 10.38
C THR A 16 5.49 -1.12 9.61
N ILE A 17 5.39 -1.21 8.28
CA ILE A 17 6.54 -1.33 7.38
C ILE A 17 6.58 -0.09 6.49
N ASN A 18 7.57 0.78 6.69
CA ASN A 18 7.71 1.94 5.82
C ASN A 18 8.34 1.56 4.49
N TYR A 19 7.84 2.18 3.42
CA TYR A 19 8.41 2.05 2.08
C TYR A 19 8.52 3.42 1.40
N ALA A 20 9.40 3.49 0.41
CA ALA A 20 9.53 4.56 -0.56
C ALA A 20 9.27 3.99 -1.97
N LEU A 21 8.89 4.89 -2.87
CA LEU A 21 8.72 4.59 -4.28
C LEU A 21 9.73 5.42 -5.04
N ASP A 22 10.47 4.77 -5.92
CA ASP A 22 11.45 5.41 -6.79
C ASP A 22 10.99 5.24 -8.24
N TRP A 23 10.99 6.34 -9.01
CA TRP A 23 10.50 6.37 -10.39
C TRP A 23 11.65 6.70 -11.36
N PRO A 24 12.43 5.69 -11.77
CA PRO A 24 13.69 5.93 -12.52
C PRO A 24 13.48 6.50 -13.91
N HIS A 25 12.28 6.39 -14.48
CA HIS A 25 11.97 6.82 -15.84
C HIS A 25 11.19 8.13 -15.92
N LEU A 26 10.84 8.73 -14.78
CA LEU A 26 10.15 10.01 -14.76
C LEU A 26 11.14 11.17 -14.87
N HIS A 27 10.71 12.25 -15.51
CA HIS A 27 11.52 13.43 -15.70
C HIS A 27 11.70 14.22 -14.40
N ASN A 28 10.65 14.39 -13.60
CA ASN A 28 10.68 15.13 -12.33
C ASN A 28 10.05 14.34 -11.16
N PRO A 29 10.63 13.18 -10.79
CA PRO A 29 10.09 12.39 -9.70
C PRO A 29 10.24 13.11 -8.35
N SER A 30 9.16 13.18 -7.60
CA SER A 30 9.09 13.75 -6.27
C SER A 30 8.02 13.01 -5.46
N ASN A 31 8.08 13.14 -4.14
CA ASN A 31 7.07 12.55 -3.26
C ASN A 31 5.67 13.14 -3.48
N THR A 32 5.54 14.26 -4.19
CA THR A 32 4.27 14.90 -4.54
C THR A 32 3.93 14.75 -6.02
N THR A 33 4.72 14.00 -6.80
CA THR A 33 4.52 13.88 -8.26
C THR A 33 3.16 13.29 -8.62
N PHE A 34 2.50 12.57 -7.70
CA PHE A 34 1.15 12.04 -7.92
C PHE A 34 0.12 12.51 -6.87
N ALA A 35 0.42 13.52 -6.03
CA ALA A 35 -0.53 14.16 -5.12
C ALA A 35 -1.70 14.93 -5.79
N GLY A 36 -2.82 14.28 -6.10
CA GLY A 36 -4.04 14.95 -6.62
C GLY A 36 -4.70 14.27 -7.83
N LEU A 37 -5.71 14.93 -8.40
CA LEU A 37 -6.55 14.41 -9.49
C LEU A 37 -5.92 14.54 -10.88
N THR A 38 -4.93 15.42 -11.06
CA THR A 38 -4.28 15.68 -12.35
C THR A 38 -2.79 15.77 -12.15
N GLN A 39 -2.11 14.65 -12.39
CA GLN A 39 -0.65 14.63 -12.49
C GLN A 39 -0.17 13.92 -13.73
N ILE A 40 0.68 14.65 -14.42
CA ILE A 40 1.23 14.33 -15.72
C ILE A 40 2.72 14.61 -15.54
N ASP A 41 3.48 13.59 -15.16
CA ASP A 41 4.93 13.63 -15.35
C ASP A 41 5.28 12.92 -16.66
N ILE A 42 6.35 13.39 -17.28
CA ILE A 42 6.87 12.82 -18.51
C ILE A 42 7.68 11.58 -18.12
N CYS A 43 7.35 10.46 -18.73
CA CYS A 43 8.01 9.19 -18.60
C CYS A 43 8.80 8.88 -19.87
N HIS A 44 10.01 8.36 -19.71
CA HIS A 44 10.90 7.93 -20.78
C HIS A 44 11.08 6.41 -20.82
N CYS A 45 10.18 5.65 -20.17
CA CYS A 45 10.27 4.19 -20.21
C CYS A 45 9.96 3.64 -21.61
N GLN A 46 10.57 2.52 -21.98
CA GLN A 46 10.21 1.84 -23.23
C GLN A 46 8.83 1.18 -23.08
N ARG A 47 7.92 1.48 -24.01
CA ARG A 47 6.54 0.95 -24.03
C ARG A 47 6.30 0.14 -25.29
N THR A 48 5.66 -1.01 -25.14
CA THR A 48 5.34 -1.90 -26.26
C THR A 48 4.18 -1.40 -27.12
N ASP A 49 3.33 -0.53 -26.58
CA ASP A 49 2.21 0.10 -27.28
C ASP A 49 2.56 1.42 -27.97
N LEU A 50 3.82 1.86 -27.86
CA LEU A 50 4.36 3.02 -28.56
C LEU A 50 5.49 2.58 -29.49
N SER A 51 5.76 3.37 -30.53
CA SER A 51 6.97 3.17 -31.32
C SER A 51 8.20 3.37 -30.42
N PRO A 52 9.31 2.61 -30.62
CA PRO A 52 10.53 2.78 -29.83
C PRO A 52 10.97 4.24 -29.80
N GLN A 53 10.95 4.84 -28.61
CA GLN A 53 11.29 6.25 -28.44
C GLN A 53 12.81 6.37 -28.41
N LYS A 54 13.36 7.30 -29.21
CA LYS A 54 14.76 7.72 -29.09
C LYS A 54 14.93 8.56 -27.83
N ASP A 55 16.12 8.57 -27.24
CA ASP A 55 16.43 9.38 -26.05
C ASP A 55 16.18 10.90 -26.25
N THR A 56 16.08 11.35 -27.50
CA THR A 56 15.83 12.75 -27.88
C THR A 56 14.33 13.10 -28.03
N GLU A 57 13.44 12.12 -27.91
CA GLU A 57 12.00 12.36 -28.00
C GLU A 57 11.43 12.88 -26.67
N PRO A 58 10.33 13.65 -26.71
CA PRO A 58 9.76 14.32 -25.52
C PRO A 58 9.18 13.37 -24.46
N GLY A 59 9.34 12.05 -24.58
CA GLY A 59 8.76 11.04 -23.69
C GLY A 59 7.25 10.88 -23.90
N HIS A 60 6.56 10.35 -22.90
CA HIS A 60 5.11 10.18 -22.90
C HIS A 60 4.55 10.40 -21.49
N ILE A 61 3.25 10.70 -21.39
CA ILE A 61 2.60 10.87 -20.09
C ILE A 61 2.63 9.55 -19.33
N TYR A 62 3.16 9.57 -18.09
CA TYR A 62 3.11 8.40 -17.22
C TYR A 62 1.68 7.87 -17.13
N THR A 63 1.52 6.58 -17.41
CA THR A 63 0.25 5.88 -17.37
C THR A 63 0.45 4.57 -16.62
N ARG A 64 -0.18 4.43 -15.45
CA ARG A 64 -0.10 3.21 -14.66
C ARG A 64 -0.58 1.98 -15.48
N PHE A 65 0.08 0.85 -15.27
CA PHE A 65 -0.08 -0.43 -16.01
C PHE A 65 0.32 -0.41 -17.48
N LYS A 66 0.72 0.74 -18.04
CA LYS A 66 1.38 0.81 -19.35
C LYS A 66 2.86 1.16 -19.24
N CYS A 67 3.19 2.08 -18.35
CA CYS A 67 4.56 2.45 -18.03
C CYS A 67 5.18 1.45 -17.05
N VAL A 68 6.52 1.40 -17.05
CA VAL A 68 7.29 0.65 -16.05
C VAL A 68 6.87 1.07 -14.64
N GLU A 69 6.69 0.09 -13.76
CA GLU A 69 6.26 0.30 -12.38
C GLU A 69 7.37 0.99 -11.56
N PRO A 70 7.02 1.77 -10.51
CA PRO A 70 8.05 2.28 -9.60
C PRO A 70 8.75 1.13 -8.87
N GLU A 71 10.02 1.37 -8.53
CA GLU A 71 10.78 0.52 -7.63
C GLU A 71 10.28 0.75 -6.20
N VAL A 72 10.09 -0.32 -5.44
CA VAL A 72 9.66 -0.25 -4.04
C VAL A 72 10.86 -0.50 -3.15
N ARG A 73 11.23 0.50 -2.35
CA ARG A 73 12.31 0.39 -1.38
C ARG A 73 11.73 0.33 0.03
N PHE A 74 11.92 -0.79 0.72
CA PHE A 74 11.52 -0.92 2.13
C PHE A 74 12.57 -0.31 3.04
N LYS A 75 12.15 0.53 3.99
CA LYS A 75 13.06 1.12 4.96
C LYS A 75 13.66 0.05 5.87
N THR A 76 14.94 0.18 6.13
CA THR A 76 15.71 -0.66 7.06
C THR A 76 15.46 -0.24 8.50
N THR A 77 15.89 -1.08 9.46
CA THR A 77 15.81 -0.80 10.90
C THR A 77 16.68 0.35 11.37
N LYS A 78 17.60 0.83 10.51
CA LYS A 78 18.48 1.97 10.78
C LYS A 78 17.85 3.31 10.40
N GLU A 79 16.76 3.29 9.65
CA GLU A 79 16.05 4.49 9.21
C GLU A 79 14.87 4.80 10.15
N ASP A 80 14.43 6.06 10.18
CA ASP A 80 13.28 6.47 10.98
C ASP A 80 12.01 5.70 10.60
N LEU A 81 11.40 5.10 11.62
CA LEU A 81 10.12 4.41 11.56
C LEU A 81 8.99 5.38 11.90
N TRP A 82 8.12 5.60 10.92
CA TRP A 82 6.91 6.40 11.04
C TRP A 82 5.69 5.48 11.13
N VAL A 83 4.83 5.74 12.11
CA VAL A 83 3.60 4.99 12.35
C VAL A 83 2.41 5.91 12.10
N LEU A 84 1.33 5.34 11.58
CA LEU A 84 0.07 6.07 11.39
C LEU A 84 -0.54 6.38 12.76
N GLU A 85 -0.72 7.67 13.05
CA GLU A 85 -1.47 8.14 14.20
C GLU A 85 -2.97 8.19 13.89
N ALA A 86 -3.32 8.77 12.74
CA ALA A 86 -4.67 8.78 12.21
C ALA A 86 -4.65 9.03 10.69
N PRO A 87 -5.54 8.40 9.92
CA PRO A 87 -5.78 8.87 8.56
C PRO A 87 -6.52 10.22 8.61
N HIS A 88 -6.16 11.18 7.76
CA HIS A 88 -6.77 12.52 7.80
C HIS A 88 -6.98 13.15 6.41
N GLY A 89 -8.06 12.76 5.75
CA GLY A 89 -8.42 13.32 4.44
C GLY A 89 -7.29 13.14 3.41
N PRO A 90 -6.74 14.22 2.82
CA PRO A 90 -5.69 14.15 1.82
C PRO A 90 -4.30 13.83 2.39
N ILE A 91 -4.15 13.73 3.72
CA ILE A 91 -2.86 13.52 4.40
C ILE A 91 -3.02 12.49 5.53
N ASN A 92 -2.06 11.58 5.67
CA ASN A 92 -1.93 10.71 6.83
C ASN A 92 -1.18 11.45 7.94
N MET A 93 -1.76 11.49 9.14
CA MET A 93 -1.07 11.98 10.34
C MET A 93 -0.11 10.90 10.81
N LEU A 94 1.19 11.21 10.74
CA LEU A 94 2.25 10.30 11.10
C LEU A 94 2.98 10.77 12.36
N ARG A 95 3.38 9.82 13.20
CA ARG A 95 4.24 10.06 14.35
C ARG A 95 5.48 9.16 14.30
N PRO A 96 6.56 9.54 15.00
CA PRO A 96 7.66 8.62 15.26
C PRO A 96 7.16 7.37 16.00
N ALA A 97 7.75 6.23 15.69
CA ALA A 97 7.50 4.99 16.41
C ALA A 97 8.02 5.05 17.85
N THR A 98 7.28 4.42 18.75
CA THR A 98 7.71 4.09 20.11
C THR A 98 8.81 3.01 20.09
N GLU A 99 9.54 2.85 21.19
CA GLU A 99 10.58 1.82 21.30
C GLU A 99 10.02 0.40 21.16
N GLN A 100 8.79 0.16 21.61
CA GLN A 100 8.11 -1.13 21.43
C GLN A 100 7.84 -1.42 19.94
N GLU A 101 7.30 -0.45 19.19
CA GLU A 101 7.04 -0.59 17.75
C GLU A 101 8.34 -0.80 16.96
N LYS A 102 9.43 -0.10 17.35
CA LYS A 102 10.76 -0.31 16.77
C LYS A 102 11.28 -1.72 17.03
N ALA A 103 11.16 -2.21 18.27
CA ALA A 103 11.59 -3.56 18.65
C ALA A 103 10.76 -4.66 17.94
N GLN A 104 9.47 -4.44 17.73
CA GLN A 104 8.64 -5.34 16.93
C GLN A 104 9.08 -5.34 15.47
N ARG A 105 9.30 -4.16 14.88
CA ARG A 105 9.75 -4.00 13.50
C ARG A 105 11.13 -4.60 13.25
N SER A 106 12.04 -4.56 14.21
CA SER A 106 13.39 -5.11 14.05
C SER A 106 13.44 -6.63 13.89
N GLN A 107 12.38 -7.32 14.30
CA GLN A 107 12.24 -8.77 14.11
C GLN A 107 11.79 -9.14 12.69
N ILE A 108 11.31 -8.16 11.90
CA ILE A 108 10.77 -8.40 10.56
C ILE A 108 11.85 -8.16 9.50
N HIS A 109 12.34 -9.24 8.89
CA HIS A 109 13.26 -9.20 7.76
C HIS A 109 13.12 -10.46 6.89
N PRO A 110 13.50 -10.44 5.60
CA PRO A 110 13.25 -11.56 4.69
C PRO A 110 13.67 -12.95 5.22
N ASP A 111 14.77 -13.01 5.97
CA ASP A 111 15.32 -14.23 6.56
C ASP A 111 14.87 -14.50 8.01
N ALA A 112 13.86 -13.79 8.52
CA ALA A 112 13.35 -13.98 9.87
C ALA A 112 12.65 -15.33 9.99
N ASP A 113 12.62 -15.89 11.21
CA ASP A 113 11.87 -17.10 11.48
C ASP A 113 10.39 -16.92 11.07
N PRO A 114 9.79 -17.85 10.31
CA PRO A 114 8.41 -17.75 9.84
C PRO A 114 7.39 -17.47 10.96
N SER A 115 7.62 -17.97 12.18
CA SER A 115 6.74 -17.74 13.33
C SER A 115 6.63 -16.27 13.74
N VAL A 116 7.63 -15.44 13.42
CA VAL A 116 7.60 -14.00 13.71
C VAL A 116 6.48 -13.30 12.96
N TYR A 117 6.04 -13.84 11.82
CA TYR A 117 4.97 -13.26 11.01
C TYR A 117 3.56 -13.64 11.49
N GLN A 118 3.46 -14.68 12.31
CA GLN A 118 2.20 -15.23 12.76
C GLN A 118 1.46 -14.26 13.67
N ASP A 119 0.14 -14.16 13.48
CA ASP A 119 -0.80 -13.36 14.28
C ASP A 119 -0.50 -11.85 14.32
N ARG A 120 0.42 -11.37 13.49
CA ARG A 120 0.72 -9.94 13.34
C ARG A 120 -0.14 -9.30 12.27
N ARG A 121 -0.50 -8.05 12.51
CA ARG A 121 -1.20 -7.20 11.55
C ARG A 121 -0.18 -6.30 10.87
N PHE A 122 0.02 -6.45 9.56
CA PHE A 122 0.98 -5.61 8.83
C PHE A 122 0.28 -4.46 8.11
N LEU A 123 0.82 -3.25 8.30
CA LEU A 123 0.44 -2.05 7.56
C LEU A 123 1.67 -1.51 6.83
N LEU A 124 1.59 -1.41 5.51
CA LEU A 124 2.64 -0.75 4.73
C LEU A 124 2.33 0.73 4.58
N LEU A 125 3.30 1.59 4.84
CA LEU A 125 3.06 3.03 4.92
C LEU A 125 4.17 3.83 4.22
N THR A 126 3.79 4.80 3.41
CA THR A 126 4.74 5.68 2.72
C THR A 126 4.38 7.13 2.92
N GLY A 127 5.20 7.85 3.70
CA GLY A 127 5.06 9.29 3.92
C GLY A 127 3.65 9.77 4.30
N PRO A 128 3.45 11.10 4.32
CA PRO A 128 2.17 11.69 4.68
C PRO A 128 1.13 11.58 3.55
N CYS A 129 1.51 11.32 2.30
CA CYS A 129 0.54 11.24 1.20
C CYS A 129 -0.18 9.88 1.17
N PRO A 130 -1.51 9.84 1.05
CA PRO A 130 -2.26 8.60 0.89
C PRO A 130 -2.01 8.00 -0.50
N ARG A 131 -1.52 6.75 -0.55
CA ARG A 131 -1.13 6.10 -1.81
C ARG A 131 -1.82 4.75 -2.05
N GLY A 132 -3.06 4.54 -1.64
CA GLY A 132 -3.68 3.21 -1.51
C GLY A 132 -3.45 2.20 -2.63
N ARG A 133 -3.56 2.50 -3.93
CA ARG A 133 -3.15 1.51 -4.96
C ARG A 133 -1.65 1.16 -4.93
N TYR A 134 -0.79 2.13 -4.65
CA TYR A 134 0.63 1.88 -4.44
C TYR A 134 0.90 1.22 -3.09
N GLN A 135 0.05 1.39 -2.08
CA GLN A 135 0.10 0.61 -0.86
C GLN A 135 -0.19 -0.86 -1.17
N ALA A 136 -1.26 -1.16 -1.91
CA ALA A 136 -1.56 -2.52 -2.35
C ALA A 136 -0.42 -3.13 -3.17
N TYR A 137 0.15 -2.36 -4.11
CA TYR A 137 1.32 -2.76 -4.89
C TYR A 137 2.56 -3.00 -4.02
N ALA A 138 2.88 -2.10 -3.09
CA ALA A 138 3.98 -2.25 -2.16
C ALA A 138 3.79 -3.45 -1.23
N THR A 139 2.55 -3.71 -0.79
CA THR A 139 2.21 -4.89 0.02
C THR A 139 2.51 -6.16 -0.75
N ARG A 140 2.08 -6.25 -2.02
CA ARG A 140 2.43 -7.38 -2.89
C ARG A 140 3.94 -7.53 -3.02
N LYS A 141 4.66 -6.43 -3.31
CA LYS A 141 6.13 -6.42 -3.46
C LYS A 141 6.84 -6.86 -2.18
N TRP A 142 6.34 -6.47 -1.01
CA TRP A 142 6.89 -6.91 0.26
C TRP A 142 6.69 -8.42 0.47
N LEU A 143 5.50 -8.94 0.20
CA LEU A 143 5.23 -10.38 0.27
C LEU A 143 6.11 -11.18 -0.71
N GLU A 144 6.39 -10.63 -1.89
CA GLU A 144 7.34 -11.22 -2.87
C GLU A 144 8.75 -11.36 -2.29
N THR A 145 9.19 -10.45 -1.40
CA THR A 145 10.50 -10.54 -0.73
C THR A 145 10.59 -11.64 0.33
N LEU A 146 9.45 -12.12 0.83
CA LEU A 146 9.42 -13.15 1.88
C LEU A 146 9.68 -14.54 1.30
N THR A 147 10.28 -15.42 2.09
CA THR A 147 10.37 -16.83 1.75
C THR A 147 8.96 -17.46 1.65
N PRO A 148 8.78 -18.55 0.87
CA PRO A 148 7.51 -19.24 0.80
C PRO A 148 6.97 -19.68 2.18
N ASP A 149 7.86 -20.04 3.11
CA ASP A 149 7.46 -20.47 4.45
C ASP A 149 7.05 -19.29 5.35
N ALA A 150 7.74 -18.15 5.28
CA ALA A 150 7.32 -16.92 5.94
C ALA A 150 5.94 -16.45 5.44
N ARG A 151 5.69 -16.52 4.12
CA ARG A 151 4.39 -16.15 3.54
C ARG A 151 3.22 -16.99 4.06
N LYS A 152 3.43 -18.26 4.41
CA LYS A 152 2.37 -19.11 4.99
C LYS A 152 1.88 -18.62 6.34
N HIS A 153 2.70 -17.84 7.06
CA HIS A 153 2.38 -17.33 8.40
C HIS A 153 1.79 -15.92 8.36
N ILE A 154 1.66 -15.30 7.18
CA ILE A 154 0.97 -14.02 7.03
C ILE A 154 -0.52 -14.26 7.18
N SER A 155 -1.07 -13.95 8.37
CA SER A 155 -2.50 -14.14 8.67
C SER A 155 -3.33 -12.86 8.55
N CYS A 156 -2.73 -11.69 8.76
CA CYS A 156 -3.46 -10.42 8.81
C CYS A 156 -2.75 -9.28 8.05
N LEU A 157 -3.53 -8.54 7.24
CA LEU A 157 -3.09 -7.32 6.57
C LEU A 157 -4.02 -6.16 6.87
N CYS A 158 -3.47 -4.95 6.85
CA CYS A 158 -4.17 -3.68 7.01
C CYS A 158 -3.94 -2.83 5.76
N LEU A 159 -5.01 -2.27 5.19
CA LEU A 159 -4.96 -1.34 4.07
C LEU A 159 -5.75 -0.07 4.38
N LEU A 160 -5.21 1.07 3.99
CA LEU A 160 -5.90 2.35 4.01
C LEU A 160 -6.63 2.53 2.69
N ILE A 161 -7.93 2.79 2.77
CA ILE A 161 -8.79 3.06 1.61
C ILE A 161 -9.18 4.54 1.70
N GLN A 162 -8.52 5.36 0.88
CA GLN A 162 -8.67 6.80 0.91
C GLN A 162 -9.19 7.31 -0.44
N PRO A 163 -10.05 8.35 -0.47
CA PRO A 163 -10.58 8.88 -1.73
C PRO A 163 -9.57 9.77 -2.48
N TYR A 164 -8.51 10.18 -1.80
CA TYR A 164 -7.49 11.10 -2.30
C TYR A 164 -6.23 10.38 -2.81
N GLU A 165 -6.35 9.11 -3.16
CA GLU A 165 -5.22 8.32 -3.64
C GLU A 165 -4.63 8.93 -4.92
N GLU A 166 -3.34 9.21 -4.87
CA GLU A 166 -2.55 9.75 -5.98
C GLU A 166 -2.74 9.01 -7.31
N ASP A 167 -2.88 9.61 -8.51
CA ASP A 167 -3.07 8.96 -9.86
C ASP A 167 -4.31 8.02 -9.99
N SER A 168 -5.46 8.47 -9.45
CA SER A 168 -6.71 7.73 -9.21
C SER A 168 -7.57 7.41 -10.45
N SER A 169 -7.03 6.72 -11.46
CA SER A 169 -7.91 5.93 -12.33
C SER A 169 -8.63 4.88 -11.46
N VAL A 170 -9.96 4.84 -11.54
CA VAL A 170 -10.76 3.83 -10.80
C VAL A 170 -10.38 2.43 -11.27
N GLU A 171 -10.17 2.25 -12.57
CA GLU A 171 -9.73 1.01 -13.20
C GLU A 171 -8.35 0.57 -12.69
N ALA A 172 -7.41 1.51 -12.60
CA ALA A 172 -6.07 1.24 -12.08
C ALA A 172 -6.10 0.82 -10.60
N THR A 173 -6.95 1.46 -9.80
CA THR A 173 -7.13 1.13 -8.39
C THR A 173 -7.73 -0.27 -8.23
N ARG A 174 -8.80 -0.57 -8.96
CA ARG A 174 -9.39 -1.92 -9.01
C ARG A 174 -8.35 -2.96 -9.40
N ARG A 175 -7.57 -2.69 -10.45
CA ARG A 175 -6.54 -3.63 -10.91
C ARG A 175 -5.50 -3.93 -9.85
N ALA A 176 -5.02 -2.91 -9.11
CA ALA A 176 -4.05 -3.12 -8.04
C ALA A 176 -4.62 -3.98 -6.90
N TYR A 177 -5.89 -3.80 -6.55
CA TYR A 177 -6.55 -4.59 -5.51
C TYR A 177 -6.82 -6.04 -5.96
N ILE A 178 -7.21 -6.25 -7.22
CA ILE A 178 -7.33 -7.57 -7.84
C ILE A 178 -5.96 -8.28 -7.81
N ASP A 179 -4.91 -7.61 -8.27
CA ASP A 179 -3.56 -8.17 -8.32
C ASP A 179 -3.06 -8.60 -6.92
N LEU A 180 -3.32 -7.80 -5.87
CA LEU A 180 -2.99 -8.17 -4.50
C LEU A 180 -3.85 -9.34 -4.00
N THR A 181 -5.15 -9.32 -4.29
CA THR A 181 -6.09 -10.38 -3.90
C THR A 181 -5.71 -11.72 -4.51
N ASP A 182 -5.46 -11.76 -5.82
CA ASP A 182 -5.00 -12.95 -6.53
C ASP A 182 -3.68 -13.46 -5.94
N TYR A 183 -2.76 -12.55 -5.62
CA TYR A 183 -1.50 -12.93 -4.99
C TYR A 183 -1.71 -13.60 -3.63
N LEU A 184 -2.56 -13.04 -2.77
CA LEU A 184 -2.87 -13.60 -1.46
C LEU A 184 -3.50 -14.99 -1.58
N ILE A 185 -4.49 -15.15 -2.47
CA ILE A 185 -5.15 -16.43 -2.72
C ILE A 185 -4.15 -17.50 -3.16
N ARG A 186 -3.16 -17.15 -3.98
CA ARG A 186 -2.19 -18.11 -4.53
C ARG A 186 -1.02 -18.40 -3.58
N TYR A 187 -0.51 -17.37 -2.91
CA TYR A 187 0.82 -17.43 -2.27
C TYR A 187 0.83 -17.20 -0.76
N ALA A 188 -0.29 -16.80 -0.15
CA ALA A 188 -0.42 -16.63 1.31
C ALA A 188 -1.51 -17.56 1.85
N PRO A 189 -1.25 -18.89 1.92
CA PRO A 189 -2.30 -19.86 2.24
C PRO A 189 -2.84 -19.78 3.67
N GLY A 190 -2.09 -19.18 4.60
CA GLY A 190 -2.53 -18.92 5.98
C GLY A 190 -3.16 -17.54 6.18
N PHE A 191 -3.51 -16.83 5.10
CA PHE A 191 -4.15 -15.52 5.18
C PHE A 191 -5.59 -15.66 5.66
N GLU A 192 -5.95 -14.95 6.73
CA GLU A 192 -7.25 -15.09 7.40
C GLU A 192 -8.05 -13.79 7.46
N LYS A 193 -7.39 -12.64 7.62
CA LYS A 193 -8.07 -11.36 7.90
C LYS A 193 -7.49 -10.21 7.08
N LEU A 194 -8.38 -9.47 6.43
CA LEU A 194 -8.06 -8.19 5.80
C LEU A 194 -8.80 -7.07 6.52
N TYR A 195 -8.06 -6.12 7.10
CA TYR A 195 -8.60 -4.90 7.69
C TYR A 195 -8.55 -3.77 6.66
N LEU A 196 -9.71 -3.19 6.36
CA LEU A 196 -9.86 -2.06 5.46
C LEU A 196 -10.23 -0.81 6.27
N PHE A 197 -9.32 0.15 6.35
CA PHE A 197 -9.53 1.44 7.01
C PHE A 197 -10.08 2.43 6.00
N VAL A 198 -11.40 2.59 6.00
CA VAL A 198 -12.09 3.43 5.02
C VAL A 198 -12.25 4.82 5.60
N CYS A 199 -11.56 5.78 4.99
CA CYS A 199 -11.62 7.17 5.41
C CYS A 199 -12.84 7.84 4.75
N PRO A 200 -13.85 8.29 5.52
CA PRO A 200 -15.00 8.95 4.96
C PRO A 200 -14.57 10.30 4.39
N ASN A 201 -14.94 10.55 3.15
CA ASN A 201 -14.99 11.90 2.61
C ASN A 201 -16.34 12.09 1.93
N GLY A 202 -17.34 12.46 2.73
CA GLY A 202 -18.57 13.08 2.25
C GLY A 202 -19.27 12.41 1.06
N MET A 203 -19.38 11.07 1.01
CA MET A 203 -20.31 10.24 0.19
C MET A 203 -19.74 9.25 -0.85
N GLN A 204 -18.43 8.97 -0.93
CA GLN A 204 -17.96 7.84 -1.76
C GLN A 204 -17.07 6.87 -0.97
N LEU A 205 -17.68 5.74 -0.57
CA LEU A 205 -16.91 4.50 -0.39
C LEU A 205 -16.19 4.23 -1.72
N CYS A 206 -14.87 4.01 -1.65
CA CYS A 206 -14.09 3.67 -2.83
C CYS A 206 -14.59 2.33 -3.35
N SER A 207 -15.48 2.33 -4.35
CA SER A 207 -16.10 1.11 -4.88
C SER A 207 -15.09 0.04 -5.27
N ALA A 208 -13.85 0.44 -5.58
CA ALA A 208 -12.74 -0.48 -5.81
C ALA A 208 -12.46 -1.43 -4.64
N ALA A 209 -12.76 -1.07 -3.38
CA ALA A 209 -12.59 -1.97 -2.24
C ALA A 209 -13.45 -3.25 -2.34
N SER A 210 -14.51 -3.25 -3.16
CA SER A 210 -15.31 -4.46 -3.41
C SER A 210 -14.53 -5.57 -4.10
N GLU A 211 -13.43 -5.26 -4.80
CA GLU A 211 -12.58 -6.26 -5.46
C GLU A 211 -11.99 -7.26 -4.43
N PHE A 212 -11.79 -6.83 -3.18
CA PHE A 212 -11.35 -7.74 -2.10
C PHE A 212 -12.40 -8.80 -1.75
N GLY A 213 -13.65 -8.65 -2.18
CA GLY A 213 -14.70 -9.67 -2.01
C GLY A 213 -14.33 -11.03 -2.62
N MET A 214 -13.40 -11.08 -3.58
CA MET A 214 -12.82 -12.33 -4.09
C MET A 214 -12.17 -13.18 -2.98
N LEU A 215 -11.66 -12.57 -1.91
CA LEU A 215 -11.06 -13.29 -0.77
C LEU A 215 -12.09 -14.11 0.02
N LEU A 216 -13.33 -13.62 0.10
CA LEU A 216 -14.44 -14.34 0.77
C LEU A 216 -14.75 -15.64 0.04
N HIS A 217 -14.82 -15.57 -1.29
CA HIS A 217 -15.17 -16.72 -2.12
C HIS A 217 -14.01 -17.71 -2.33
N GLY A 218 -12.77 -17.21 -2.39
CA GLY A 218 -11.59 -18.02 -2.68
C GLY A 218 -10.99 -18.73 -1.47
N ARG A 219 -11.13 -18.18 -0.26
CA ARG A 219 -10.33 -18.60 0.92
C ARG A 219 -11.06 -18.48 2.28
N ASP A 220 -12.34 -18.10 2.33
CA ASP A 220 -13.09 -17.81 3.58
C ASP A 220 -12.39 -16.78 4.49
N VAL A 221 -11.73 -15.80 3.87
CA VAL A 221 -11.02 -14.72 4.57
C VAL A 221 -12.03 -13.72 5.14
N LYS A 222 -11.85 -13.30 6.39
CA LYS A 222 -12.68 -12.27 7.00
C LYS A 222 -12.22 -10.88 6.55
N ILE A 223 -13.13 -10.13 5.95
CA ILE A 223 -12.90 -8.71 5.63
C ILE A 223 -13.55 -7.87 6.74
N ILE A 224 -12.73 -7.09 7.43
CA ILE A 224 -13.15 -6.22 8.53
C ILE A 224 -13.04 -4.78 8.04
N VAL A 225 -14.18 -4.11 7.91
CA VAL A 225 -14.23 -2.70 7.50
C VAL A 225 -14.27 -1.84 8.74
N VAL A 226 -13.25 -1.00 8.91
CA VAL A 226 -13.19 0.00 9.97
C VAL A 226 -13.51 1.34 9.31
N VAL A 227 -14.66 1.90 9.68
CA VAL A 227 -15.16 3.18 9.18
C VAL A 227 -15.00 4.21 10.30
N ASP A 228 -14.49 5.39 9.95
CA ASP A 228 -14.57 6.60 10.79
C ASP A 228 -16.00 7.17 10.75
#